data_AF-A0A381QSC7-F1
#
_entry.id   AF-A0A381QSC7-F1
#
_cell.length_a   1.000
_cell.length_b   1.000
_cell.length_c   1.000
_cell.angle_alpha   90.00
_cell.angle_beta   90.00
_cell.angle_gamma   90.00
#
_symmetry.space_group_name_H-M   'P 1'
#
loop_
_entity.id
_entity.type
_entity.pdbx_description
1 polymer ?
#
loop_
_entity_poly.entity_id
_entity_poly.type
_entity_poly.pdbx_seq_one_letter_code
_entity_poly.pdbx_strand_id
1 'polypeptide(L)'
;MDFVECPVCGCEHFYRKKDFNQAVGCIVILIGALLVPWTYGISLLVLSIVDYLLYRRVKDSVECYKCKSEFKDVLVPDRLNPFDHHTAELYELPE
;
A
#
# COMPACT_ATOMS: atom_id res chain seq x y z
N MET A 1 12.87 5.09 16.39
CA MET A 1 13.03 6.19 15.42
C MET A 1 11.73 6.95 15.46
N ASP A 2 11.74 8.16 16.03
CA ASP A 2 10.55 9.01 16.04
C ASP A 2 10.42 9.66 14.67
N PHE A 3 9.30 9.40 14.00
CA PHE A 3 8.95 10.02 12.72
C PHE A 3 8.51 11.47 12.91
N VAL A 4 9.41 12.30 13.44
CA VAL A 4 9.16 13.73 13.61
C VAL A 4 9.41 14.44 12.28
N GLU A 5 10.50 14.09 11.59
CA GLU A 5 10.88 14.71 10.32
C GLU A 5 11.39 13.69 9.31
N CYS A 6 11.17 13.96 8.02
CA CYS A 6 11.69 13.12 6.95
C CYS A 6 13.19 13.37 6.75
N PRO A 7 14.07 12.35 6.80
CA PRO A 7 15.51 12.53 6.62
C PRO A 7 15.90 12.98 5.20
N VAL A 8 14.98 12.89 4.23
CA VAL A 8 15.22 13.27 2.83
C VAL A 8 14.85 14.73 2.57
N CYS A 9 13.75 15.23 3.16
CA CYS A 9 13.19 16.54 2.82
C CYS A 9 12.80 17.42 4.02
N GLY A 10 12.99 16.96 5.26
CA GLY A 10 12.64 17.68 6.49
C GLY A 10 11.14 17.85 6.73
N CYS A 11 10.28 17.15 5.99
CA CYS A 11 8.82 17.27 6.14
C CYS A 11 8.31 16.41 7.30
N GLU A 12 7.39 16.95 8.11
CA GLU A 12 6.74 16.25 9.23
C GLU A 12 5.45 15.52 8.82
N HIS A 13 4.99 15.72 7.57
CA HIS A 13 3.76 15.11 7.07
C HIS A 13 4.05 13.75 6.44
N PHE A 14 3.52 12.71 7.09
CA PHE A 14 3.57 11.31 6.66
C PHE A 14 2.18 10.72 6.60
N TYR A 15 1.96 9.77 5.70
CA TYR A 15 0.73 8.97 5.67
C TYR A 15 1.04 7.48 5.69
N ARG A 16 0.09 6.73 6.24
CA ARG A 16 0.14 5.26 6.20
C ARG A 16 -0.39 4.78 4.86
N LYS A 17 0.41 3.97 4.17
CA LYS A 17 0.05 3.32 2.91
C LYS A 17 0.32 1.84 3.02
N LYS A 18 -0.62 1.03 2.58
CA LYS A 18 -0.42 -0.41 2.53
C LYS A 18 0.49 -0.75 1.35
N ASP A 19 1.64 -1.36 1.60
CA ASP A 19 2.60 -1.73 0.54
C ASP A 19 2.14 -3.03 -0.14
N PHE A 20 0.99 -2.95 -0.80
CA PHE A 20 0.49 -4.07 -1.56
C PHE A 20 1.37 -4.25 -2.78
N ASN A 21 2.16 -5.32 -2.78
CA ASN A 21 2.99 -5.66 -3.92
C ASN A 21 2.10 -5.94 -5.14
N GLN A 22 2.02 -4.97 -6.04
CA GLN A 22 1.21 -5.04 -7.26
C GLN A 22 1.57 -6.27 -8.10
N ALA A 23 2.85 -6.69 -8.09
CA ALA A 23 3.29 -7.89 -8.80
C ALA A 23 2.60 -9.15 -8.26
N VAL A 24 2.39 -9.26 -6.94
CA VAL A 24 1.73 -10.42 -6.34
C VAL A 24 0.27 -10.48 -6.75
N GLY A 25 -0.45 -9.34 -6.67
CA GLY A 25 -1.84 -9.29 -7.14
C GLY A 25 -1.98 -9.65 -8.62
N CYS A 26 -1.09 -9.15 -9.47
CA CYS A 26 -1.07 -9.52 -10.89
C CYS A 26 -0.87 -11.02 -11.11
N ILE A 27 0.06 -11.65 -10.38
CA ILE A 27 0.32 -13.10 -10.51
C ILE A 27 -0.91 -13.91 -10.10
N VAL A 28 -1.59 -13.54 -9.00
CA VAL A 28 -2.79 -14.23 -8.52
C VAL A 28 -3.92 -14.14 -9.56
N ILE A 29 -4.18 -12.96 -10.11
CA ILE A 29 -5.19 -12.77 -11.17
C ILE A 29 -4.85 -13.58 -12.42
N LEU A 30 -3.58 -13.61 -12.83
CA LEU A 30 -3.12 -14.33 -14.02
C LEU A 30 -3.31 -15.84 -13.86
N ILE A 31 -2.93 -16.40 -12.71
CA ILE A 31 -3.18 -17.81 -12.37
C ILE A 31 -4.68 -18.11 -12.41
N GLY A 32 -5.50 -17.19 -11.91
CA GLY A 32 -6.95 -17.30 -11.99
C GLY A 32 -7.51 -17.39 -13.39
N ALA A 33 -7.13 -16.43 -14.24
CA ALA A 33 -7.57 -16.38 -15.62
C ALA A 33 -7.26 -17.70 -16.38
N LEU A 34 -6.09 -18.31 -16.11
CA LEU A 34 -5.70 -19.59 -16.71
C LEU A 34 -6.51 -20.78 -16.19
N LEU A 35 -6.91 -20.77 -14.92
CA LEU A 35 -7.64 -21.87 -14.27
C LEU A 35 -9.16 -21.81 -14.47
N VAL A 36 -9.72 -20.64 -14.77
CA VAL A 36 -11.16 -20.42 -15.01
C VAL A 36 -11.77 -21.38 -16.05
N PRO A 37 -11.21 -21.56 -17.27
CA PRO A 37 -11.84 -22.41 -18.28
C PRO A 37 -11.91 -23.89 -17.87
N TRP A 38 -11.03 -24.35 -16.97
CA TRP A 38 -11.03 -25.73 -16.50
C TRP A 38 -11.99 -25.97 -15.32
N THR A 39 -12.22 -24.94 -14.50
CA THR A 39 -12.88 -25.09 -13.19
C THR A 39 -14.30 -24.50 -13.14
N TYR A 40 -14.84 -24.03 -14.27
CA TYR A 40 -16.17 -23.41 -14.35
C TYR A 40 -16.40 -22.29 -13.32
N GLY A 41 -15.34 -21.57 -12.94
CA GLY A 41 -15.40 -20.41 -12.04
C GLY A 41 -15.21 -20.69 -10.54
N ILE A 42 -15.09 -21.95 -10.09
CA ILE A 42 -14.77 -22.27 -8.68
C ILE A 42 -13.40 -21.69 -8.28
N SER A 43 -12.46 -21.61 -9.23
CA SER A 43 -11.14 -20.99 -9.01
C SER A 43 -11.25 -19.56 -8.50
N LEU A 44 -12.24 -18.78 -8.96
CA LEU A 44 -12.42 -17.38 -8.56
C LEU A 44 -12.74 -17.24 -7.06
N LEU A 45 -13.51 -18.18 -6.50
CA LEU A 45 -13.85 -18.16 -5.08
C LEU A 45 -12.61 -18.44 -4.23
N VAL A 46 -11.79 -19.42 -4.64
CA VAL A 46 -10.52 -19.72 -3.97
C VAL A 46 -9.55 -18.56 -4.08
N LEU A 47 -9.41 -17.95 -5.26
CA LEU A 47 -8.52 -16.82 -5.48
C LEU A 47 -8.93 -15.59 -4.70
N SER A 48 -10.22 -15.30 -4.60
CA SER A 48 -10.74 -14.20 -3.77
C SER A 48 -10.36 -14.38 -2.29
N ILE A 49 -10.41 -15.62 -1.78
CA ILE A 49 -9.94 -15.92 -0.42
C ILE A 49 -8.43 -15.72 -0.29
N VAL A 50 -7.66 -16.18 -1.29
CA VAL A 50 -6.20 -15.99 -1.32
C VAL A 50 -5.85 -14.50 -1.34
N ASP A 51 -6.48 -13.71 -2.21
CA ASP A 51 -6.31 -12.26 -2.31
C ASP A 51 -6.65 -11.57 -0.98
N TYR A 52 -7.73 -11.98 -0.32
CA TYR A 52 -8.09 -11.46 1.00
C TYR A 52 -7.04 -11.79 2.08
N LEU A 53 -6.52 -13.02 2.10
CA LEU A 53 -5.45 -13.42 3.02
C LEU A 53 -4.17 -12.65 2.75
N LEU A 54 -3.84 -12.44 1.47
CA LEU A 54 -2.67 -11.68 1.04
C LEU A 54 -2.81 -10.20 1.44
N TYR A 55 -3.99 -9.61 1.22
CA TYR A 55 -4.32 -8.27 1.68
C TYR A 55 -4.17 -8.14 3.20
N ARG A 56 -4.59 -9.14 3.99
CA ARG A 56 -4.39 -9.12 5.44
C ARG A 56 -2.93 -9.25 5.86
N ARG A 57 -2.08 -9.91 5.07
CA ARG A 57 -0.66 -10.16 5.39
C ARG A 57 0.26 -9.01 5.00
N VAL A 58 -0.16 -8.18 4.06
CA VAL A 58 0.62 -7.02 3.62
C VAL A 58 0.82 -6.07 4.80
N LYS A 59 2.09 -5.76 5.10
CA LYS A 59 2.49 -4.82 6.15
C LYS A 59 2.18 -3.38 5.72
N ASP A 60 1.82 -2.56 6.69
CA ASP A 60 1.72 -1.11 6.48
C ASP A 60 3.11 -0.51 6.30
N SER A 61 3.23 0.44 5.38
CA SER A 61 4.42 1.26 5.15
C SER A 61 4.08 2.74 5.33
N VAL A 62 5.09 3.55 5.60
CA VAL A 62 4.92 5.00 5.78
C VAL A 62 5.52 5.72 4.59
N GLU A 63 4.80 6.65 4.00
CA GLU A 63 5.27 7.44 2.87
C GLU A 63 5.20 8.94 3.22
N CYS A 64 6.19 9.70 2.74
CA CYS A 64 6.22 11.15 2.93
C CYS A 64 5.44 11.85 1.81
N TYR A 65 4.59 12.83 2.16
CA TYR A 65 3.81 13.59 1.17
C TYR A 65 4.66 14.37 0.17
N LYS A 66 5.81 14.92 0.62
CA LYS A 66 6.63 15.82 -0.20
C LYS A 66 7.58 15.07 -1.13
N CYS A 67 8.39 14.15 -0.59
CA CYS A 67 9.44 13.47 -1.36
C CYS A 67 9.03 12.08 -1.84
N LYS A 68 7.86 11.56 -1.44
CA LYS A 68 7.37 10.21 -1.78
C LYS A 68 8.35 9.09 -1.39
N SER A 69 9.18 9.32 -0.37
CA SER A 69 10.07 8.29 0.17
C SER A 69 9.26 7.29 0.97
N GLU A 70 9.36 6.01 0.61
CA GLU A 70 8.71 4.91 1.33
C GLU A 70 9.64 4.36 2.41
N PHE A 71 9.18 4.36 3.66
CA PHE A 71 9.86 3.75 4.80
C PHE A 71 9.15 2.45 5.19
N LYS A 72 9.85 1.33 4.96
CA LYS A 72 9.37 -0.04 5.22
C LYS A 72 9.94 -0.55 6.56
N ASP A 73 9.20 -1.44 7.22
CA ASP A 73 9.59 -2.11 8.48
C ASP A 73 9.85 -1.17 9.68
N VAL A 74 9.08 -0.09 9.75
CA VAL A 74 9.12 0.86 10.85
C VAL A 74 7.85 0.78 11.68
N LEU A 75 7.94 1.07 12.98
CA LEU A 75 6.80 1.14 13.88
C LEU A 75 5.85 2.25 13.45
N VAL A 76 4.85 1.89 12.64
CA VAL A 76 3.84 2.84 12.17
C VAL A 76 3.00 3.27 13.37
N PRO A 77 3.08 4.53 13.80
CA PRO A 77 2.23 5.03 14.88
C PRO A 77 0.76 4.96 14.46
N ASP A 78 -0.13 4.43 15.30
CA ASP A 78 -1.58 4.41 15.00
C ASP A 78 -2.20 5.81 14.85
N ARG A 79 -1.49 6.85 15.30
CA ARG A 79 -1.82 8.26 15.10
C ARG A 79 -1.59 8.76 13.67
N LEU A 80 -0.91 8.00 12.80
CA LEU A 80 -0.78 8.37 11.40
C LEU A 80 -2.10 8.11 10.68
N ASN A 81 -2.67 9.17 10.14
CA ASN A 81 -3.87 9.08 9.32
C ASN A 81 -3.55 8.41 7.96
N PRO A 82 -4.55 7.76 7.35
CA PRO A 82 -4.45 7.33 5.96
C PRO A 82 -4.22 8.55 5.04
N PHE A 83 -3.86 8.26 3.79
CA PHE A 83 -3.65 9.28 2.77
C PHE A 83 -4.84 10.26 2.68
N ASP A 84 -4.52 11.55 2.76
CA ASP A 84 -5.44 12.67 2.67
C ASP A 84 -5.10 13.50 1.43
N HIS A 85 -6.08 13.64 0.55
CA HIS A 85 -5.97 14.38 -0.70
C HIS A 85 -5.68 15.86 -0.47
N HIS A 86 -6.29 16.47 0.55
CA HIS A 86 -6.09 17.90 0.83
C HIS A 86 -4.63 18.19 1.21
N THR A 87 -4.04 17.31 2.03
CA THR A 87 -2.62 17.39 2.37
C THR A 87 -1.73 17.17 1.15
N ALA A 88 -2.10 16.26 0.23
CA ALA A 88 -1.33 16.03 -0.99
C ALA A 88 -1.34 17.22 -1.96
N GLU A 89 -2.49 17.87 -2.15
CA GLU A 89 -2.61 19.04 -3.03
C GLU A 89 -1.74 20.22 -2.57
N LEU A 90 -1.62 20.43 -1.25
CA LEU A 90 -0.74 21.45 -0.66
C LEU A 90 0.73 21.28 -1.06
N TYR A 91 1.20 20.04 -1.29
CA TYR A 91 2.59 19.78 -1.70
C TYR A 91 2.79 19.78 -3.22
N GLU A 92 1.72 19.76 -4.01
CA GLU A 92 1.77 19.81 -5.48
C GLU A 92 1.82 21.24 -6.01
N LEU A 93 1.28 22.21 -5.26
CA LEU A 93 1.35 23.62 -5.60
C LEU A 93 2.70 24.20 -5.13
N PRO A 94 3.61 24.61 -6.03
CA PRO A 94 4.77 25.37 -5.63
C PRO A 94 4.33 26.77 -5.19
N GLU A 95 4.75 27.19 -3.99
CA GLU A 95 4.63 28.58 -3.53
C GLU A 95 5.50 29.53 -4.38
#